data_AF-F9EPZ1-F1
#
_entry.id   AF-F9EPZ1-F1
#
_cell.length_a   1.000
_cell.length_b   1.000
_cell.length_c   1.000
_cell.angle_alpha   90.00
_cell.angle_beta   90.00
_cell.angle_gamma   90.00
#
_symmetry.space_group_name_H-M   'P 1'
#
loop_
_entity.id
_entity.type
_entity.pdbx_description
1 polymer ?
#
loop_
_entity_poly.entity_id
_entity_poly.type
_entity_poly.pdbx_seq_one_letter_code
_entity_poly.pdbx_strand_id
1 'polypeptide(L)'
;MKKYSDRELGNLINHGTIRTNNDNVEENENLIGIDLLEDLDAKNTGKINLTGKSVMGVYNSMRKASEIDANGNVSYKNGSHFVMKKGGGNTEFPEIKVSGENSIALYSNGIKNENKIEEGKISSYGGVALYADRSSIDLGTSTTSPELAVGNYGKMVGVMFYNYSHTRPDEHDKFKNVPVERPIPTGVFVLNNNINATVEDGGSAFYLVKEDMNRKAEFLNNMFADTPNANYNNKKSADGKKLNLIMKDGSSLFASYNKNIDEVAYQKLSGYSNLSTILGNRVKLDPSSDSTKYKIEKTLRNKLEVDKNVNLDDITTPYNRLEYLSSWVKVNSGVNMTSNSANKVAIFQANTKREDGSTLPAPKVEDIQVENNGNITLTGKNSAGLATSFGTVTNAGNISSTGENGVGIYAADNSIVRNTGTIQVGTNGVAIFGENDLKIGGNSTAISSNKDINVTNTGTIKAKDNSTGVYGIYAKNDKTNYTKATSTITNSGNIDFANNKSSVGIYAENSTLTSSGNVSVGKDGVGIRTIKSDVTLTKGDINATSATGVLAEDSTLKTSANISVKDNAIAVSAKNSDVEVQKGTYNINN
;
A
#
# COMPACT_ATOMS: atom_id res chain seq x y z
N MET A 1 -41.17 -23.20 -14.03
CA MET A 1 -40.12 -22.78 -14.98
C MET A 1 -40.59 -23.17 -16.39
N LYS A 2 -41.11 -22.24 -17.20
CA LYS A 2 -41.33 -22.54 -18.62
C LYS A 2 -39.94 -22.58 -19.26
N LYS A 3 -39.46 -23.77 -19.64
CA LYS A 3 -38.34 -23.88 -20.58
C LYS A 3 -38.85 -23.35 -21.92
N TYR A 4 -38.43 -22.15 -22.29
CA TYR A 4 -38.59 -21.67 -23.66
C TYR A 4 -37.42 -22.25 -24.46
N SER A 5 -37.61 -23.44 -25.02
CA SER A 5 -36.70 -23.96 -26.05
C SER A 5 -36.98 -23.19 -27.35
N ASP A 6 -35.92 -22.63 -27.94
CA ASP A 6 -35.84 -22.24 -29.35
C ASP A 6 -36.44 -20.89 -29.79
N ARG A 7 -36.62 -19.91 -28.89
CA ARG A 7 -36.62 -18.50 -29.35
C ARG A 7 -35.19 -18.01 -29.50
N GLU A 8 -34.86 -17.38 -30.63
CA GLU A 8 -33.69 -16.49 -30.67
C GLU A 8 -33.89 -15.45 -29.55
N LEU A 9 -33.08 -15.53 -28.49
CA LEU A 9 -33.07 -14.51 -27.44
C LEU A 9 -32.76 -13.15 -28.10
N GLY A 10 -33.66 -12.17 -27.95
CA GLY A 10 -33.36 -10.79 -28.28
C GLY A 10 -34.56 -9.92 -28.65
N ASN A 11 -34.97 -9.04 -27.74
CA ASN A 11 -35.64 -7.79 -28.13
C ASN A 11 -34.60 -6.75 -28.63
N LEU A 12 -33.31 -6.93 -28.30
CA LEU A 12 -32.19 -6.10 -28.74
C LEU A 12 -31.01 -6.97 -29.21
N ILE A 13 -30.49 -6.73 -30.43
CA ILE A 13 -29.30 -7.43 -30.93
C ILE A 13 -28.31 -6.42 -31.50
N ASN A 14 -27.08 -6.42 -30.99
CA ASN A 14 -25.98 -5.65 -31.58
C ASN A 14 -25.16 -6.53 -32.53
N HIS A 15 -25.15 -6.16 -33.81
CA HIS A 15 -24.26 -6.72 -34.83
C HIS A 15 -23.11 -5.78 -35.20
N GLY A 16 -23.24 -4.48 -34.91
CA GLY A 16 -22.32 -3.44 -35.34
C GLY A 16 -21.31 -3.03 -34.27
N THR A 17 -20.86 -1.78 -34.32
CA THR A 17 -19.97 -1.19 -33.33
C THR A 17 -20.68 -0.04 -32.61
N ILE A 18 -20.89 -0.19 -31.31
CA ILE A 18 -21.29 0.89 -30.41
C ILE A 18 -20.00 1.53 -29.89
N ARG A 19 -19.80 2.83 -30.11
CA ARG A 19 -18.58 3.53 -29.69
C ARG A 19 -18.83 4.98 -29.29
N THR A 20 -17.94 5.53 -28.47
CA THR A 20 -17.88 6.98 -28.27
C THR A 20 -17.37 7.68 -29.53
N ASN A 21 -17.79 8.92 -29.74
CA ASN A 21 -17.44 9.69 -30.95
C ASN A 21 -16.01 10.25 -30.90
N ASN A 22 -15.41 10.28 -29.71
CA ASN A 22 -14.05 10.68 -29.46
C ASN A 22 -13.49 9.93 -28.22
N ASP A 23 -12.21 10.14 -27.94
CA ASP A 23 -11.53 9.63 -26.75
C ASP A 23 -11.41 10.70 -25.64
N ASN A 24 -12.13 11.83 -25.76
CA ASN A 24 -12.11 12.86 -24.73
C ASN A 24 -12.98 12.43 -23.54
N VAL A 25 -12.32 12.09 -22.43
CA VAL A 25 -12.99 11.56 -21.23
C VAL A 25 -13.92 12.59 -20.58
N GLU A 26 -13.57 13.88 -20.65
CA GLU A 26 -14.38 14.95 -20.06
C GLU A 26 -15.68 15.21 -20.83
N GLU A 27 -15.76 14.80 -22.10
CA GLU A 27 -16.96 14.95 -22.93
C GLU A 27 -17.88 13.72 -22.88
N ASN A 28 -17.38 12.58 -22.39
CA ASN A 28 -18.10 11.31 -22.36
C ASN A 28 -18.34 10.87 -20.91
N GLU A 29 -19.45 11.30 -20.31
CA GLU A 29 -19.82 10.91 -18.94
C GLU A 29 -21.10 10.06 -18.90
N ASN A 30 -21.10 9.02 -18.05
CA ASN A 30 -22.29 8.19 -17.73
C ASN A 30 -22.96 7.53 -18.95
N LEU A 31 -22.22 7.26 -20.03
CA LEU A 31 -22.74 6.61 -21.23
C LEU A 31 -22.88 5.10 -21.02
N ILE A 32 -23.97 4.52 -21.51
CA ILE A 32 -24.20 3.07 -21.46
C ILE A 32 -24.36 2.53 -22.89
N GLY A 33 -23.61 1.49 -23.23
CA GLY A 33 -23.70 0.84 -24.55
C GLY A 33 -25.01 0.05 -24.71
N ILE A 34 -25.26 -0.88 -23.78
CA ILE A 34 -26.50 -1.64 -23.70
C ILE A 34 -27.04 -1.54 -22.27
N ASP A 35 -28.24 -0.99 -22.12
CA ASP A 35 -28.96 -0.90 -20.84
C ASP A 35 -30.12 -1.90 -20.83
N LEU A 36 -30.08 -2.85 -19.89
CA LEU A 36 -31.09 -3.90 -19.72
C LEU A 36 -31.81 -3.71 -18.39
N LEU A 37 -33.07 -3.33 -18.49
CA LEU A 37 -34.00 -3.17 -17.38
C LEU A 37 -35.24 -4.03 -17.63
N GLU A 38 -35.78 -4.63 -16.57
CA GLU A 38 -37.13 -5.21 -16.53
C GLU A 38 -37.47 -6.24 -17.64
N ASP A 39 -36.95 -7.48 -17.54
CA ASP A 39 -37.31 -8.62 -18.43
C ASP A 39 -36.91 -8.39 -19.90
N LEU A 40 -35.70 -7.83 -20.10
CA LEU A 40 -35.14 -7.58 -21.43
C LEU A 40 -34.07 -8.61 -21.80
N ASP A 41 -34.20 -9.18 -22.99
CA ASP A 41 -33.19 -10.05 -23.58
C ASP A 41 -32.36 -9.26 -24.60
N ALA A 42 -31.04 -9.28 -24.44
CA ALA A 42 -30.12 -8.72 -25.40
C ALA A 42 -28.98 -9.65 -25.78
N LYS A 43 -28.55 -9.51 -27.03
CA LYS A 43 -27.47 -10.30 -27.61
C LYS A 43 -26.41 -9.38 -28.24
N ASN A 44 -25.16 -9.52 -27.84
CA ASN A 44 -24.03 -8.86 -28.48
C ASN A 44 -23.25 -9.85 -29.36
N THR A 45 -23.20 -9.54 -30.66
CA THR A 45 -22.35 -10.24 -31.65
C THR A 45 -21.33 -9.32 -32.30
N GLY A 46 -21.41 -8.01 -32.03
CA GLY A 46 -20.51 -6.98 -32.53
C GLY A 46 -19.57 -6.44 -31.46
N LYS A 47 -19.17 -5.17 -31.59
CA LYS A 47 -18.23 -4.49 -30.68
C LYS A 47 -18.93 -3.39 -29.87
N ILE A 48 -18.52 -3.24 -28.62
CA ILE A 48 -18.83 -2.09 -27.77
C ILE A 48 -17.49 -1.52 -27.32
N ASN A 49 -17.16 -0.28 -27.71
CA ASN A 49 -15.88 0.36 -27.38
C ASN A 49 -16.12 1.78 -26.86
N LEU A 50 -16.13 1.95 -25.54
CA LEU A 50 -16.47 3.22 -24.89
C LEU A 50 -15.25 3.79 -24.15
N THR A 51 -14.97 5.08 -24.35
CA THR A 51 -13.95 5.82 -23.61
C THR A 51 -14.62 6.99 -22.88
N GLY A 52 -14.53 7.05 -21.55
CA GLY A 52 -15.17 8.12 -20.78
C GLY A 52 -15.21 7.88 -19.28
N LYS A 53 -15.76 8.85 -18.53
CA LYS A 53 -15.97 8.75 -17.09
C LYS A 53 -17.30 8.08 -16.77
N SER A 54 -17.26 7.07 -15.91
CA SER A 54 -18.41 6.26 -15.49
C SER A 54 -19.19 5.63 -16.65
N VAL A 55 -18.51 5.34 -17.77
CA VAL A 55 -19.11 4.67 -18.93
C VAL A 55 -19.29 3.18 -18.66
N MET A 56 -20.38 2.60 -19.16
CA MET A 56 -20.67 1.17 -19.02
C MET A 56 -20.89 0.51 -20.37
N GLY A 57 -20.18 -0.58 -20.64
CA GLY A 57 -20.39 -1.34 -21.88
C GLY A 57 -21.78 -1.96 -21.90
N VAL A 58 -22.09 -2.72 -20.84
CA VAL A 58 -23.40 -3.33 -20.60
C VAL A 58 -23.78 -3.12 -19.14
N TYR A 59 -24.99 -2.60 -18.92
CA TYR A 59 -25.61 -2.52 -17.60
C TYR A 59 -26.84 -3.41 -17.60
N ASN A 60 -26.84 -4.45 -16.77
CA ASN A 60 -27.95 -5.38 -16.61
C ASN A 60 -28.48 -5.31 -15.18
N SER A 61 -29.62 -4.65 -14.97
CA SER A 61 -30.15 -4.40 -13.63
C SER A 61 -31.62 -4.74 -13.50
N MET A 62 -31.95 -5.48 -12.44
CA MET A 62 -33.35 -5.63 -12.01
C MET A 62 -33.77 -4.39 -11.23
N ARG A 63 -34.71 -3.60 -11.76
CA ARG A 63 -35.21 -2.39 -11.08
C ARG A 63 -36.61 -2.48 -10.46
N LYS A 64 -37.40 -3.55 -10.67
CA LYS A 64 -38.80 -3.57 -10.18
C LYS A 64 -39.32 -4.92 -9.66
N ALA A 65 -39.84 -4.90 -8.43
CA ALA A 65 -40.70 -5.94 -7.85
C ALA A 65 -42.06 -5.94 -8.58
N SER A 66 -42.57 -7.10 -8.99
CA SER A 66 -43.77 -7.16 -9.83
C SER A 66 -45.06 -7.45 -9.07
N GLU A 67 -45.09 -8.37 -8.10
CA GLU A 67 -46.35 -8.77 -7.43
C GLU A 67 -46.14 -9.19 -5.98
N ILE A 68 -47.04 -8.81 -5.08
CA ILE A 68 -47.11 -9.29 -3.70
C ILE A 68 -48.23 -10.34 -3.64
N ASP A 69 -47.93 -11.58 -3.24
CA ASP A 69 -48.96 -12.61 -3.04
C ASP A 69 -49.79 -12.33 -1.77
N ALA A 70 -50.87 -13.09 -1.57
CA ALA A 70 -51.79 -12.89 -0.43
C ALA A 70 -51.14 -13.06 0.96
N ASN A 71 -49.93 -13.63 1.03
CA ASN A 71 -49.16 -13.82 2.26
C ASN A 71 -48.07 -12.76 2.45
N GLY A 72 -48.00 -11.75 1.58
CA GLY A 72 -46.97 -10.71 1.60
C GLY A 72 -45.67 -11.11 0.90
N ASN A 73 -45.61 -12.25 0.20
CA ASN A 73 -44.40 -12.63 -0.53
C ASN A 73 -44.35 -11.91 -1.88
N VAL A 74 -43.27 -11.19 -2.14
CA VAL A 74 -43.04 -10.60 -3.47
C VAL A 74 -42.58 -11.69 -4.44
N SER A 75 -43.31 -11.86 -5.54
CA SER A 75 -42.88 -12.59 -6.72
C SER A 75 -42.25 -11.62 -7.72
N TYR A 76 -40.94 -11.75 -7.96
CA TYR A 76 -40.34 -11.17 -9.16
C TYR A 76 -40.64 -12.08 -10.34
N LYS A 77 -41.27 -11.56 -11.39
CA LYS A 77 -41.65 -12.39 -12.53
C LYS A 77 -40.43 -12.92 -13.30
N ASN A 78 -39.58 -12.05 -13.83
CA ASN A 78 -38.44 -12.41 -14.69
C ASN A 78 -37.24 -11.46 -14.48
N GLY A 79 -36.02 -11.94 -14.70
CA GLY A 79 -34.81 -11.11 -14.79
C GLY A 79 -34.42 -10.88 -16.25
N SER A 80 -33.47 -10.00 -16.51
CA SER A 80 -32.99 -9.71 -17.87
C SER A 80 -31.85 -10.64 -18.27
N HIS A 81 -31.79 -11.02 -19.55
CA HIS A 81 -30.78 -11.94 -20.08
C HIS A 81 -29.84 -11.22 -21.06
N PHE A 82 -28.54 -11.25 -20.77
CA PHE A 82 -27.50 -10.80 -21.69
C PHE A 82 -26.71 -11.99 -22.22
N VAL A 83 -26.55 -12.09 -23.55
CA VAL A 83 -25.69 -13.09 -24.18
C VAL A 83 -24.66 -12.42 -25.09
N MET A 84 -23.39 -12.75 -24.91
CA MET A 84 -22.31 -12.36 -25.82
C MET A 84 -21.78 -13.61 -26.52
N LYS A 85 -21.93 -13.66 -27.84
CA LYS A 85 -21.46 -14.78 -28.67
C LYS A 85 -21.17 -14.37 -30.10
N LYS A 86 -20.38 -15.16 -30.81
CA LYS A 86 -20.14 -14.99 -32.24
C LYS A 86 -21.42 -15.36 -33.00
N GLY A 87 -21.64 -14.69 -34.12
CA GLY A 87 -22.79 -14.94 -34.98
C GLY A 87 -23.32 -13.66 -35.61
N GLY A 88 -24.51 -13.72 -36.19
CA GLY A 88 -25.13 -12.55 -36.83
C GLY A 88 -24.38 -12.07 -38.09
N GLY A 89 -23.69 -12.98 -38.78
CA GLY A 89 -22.88 -12.67 -39.97
C GLY A 89 -21.45 -12.19 -39.69
N ASN A 90 -21.09 -11.95 -38.43
CA ASN A 90 -19.73 -11.50 -38.06
C ASN A 90 -18.71 -12.64 -38.09
N THR A 91 -17.58 -12.41 -38.76
CA THR A 91 -16.43 -13.34 -38.82
C THR A 91 -15.47 -13.15 -37.65
N GLU A 92 -15.40 -11.93 -37.11
CA GLU A 92 -14.65 -11.57 -35.91
C GLU A 92 -15.42 -11.94 -34.63
N PHE A 93 -14.68 -12.07 -33.53
CA PHE A 93 -15.28 -12.27 -32.22
C PHE A 93 -15.93 -10.97 -31.70
N PRO A 94 -17.03 -11.06 -30.93
CA PRO A 94 -17.59 -9.89 -30.28
C PRO A 94 -16.61 -9.33 -29.24
N GLU A 95 -16.70 -8.03 -28.99
CA GLU A 95 -15.85 -7.35 -28.00
C GLU A 95 -16.65 -6.37 -27.14
N ILE A 96 -16.32 -6.29 -25.85
CA ILE A 96 -16.70 -5.19 -24.97
C ILE A 96 -15.41 -4.61 -24.39
N LYS A 97 -15.09 -3.38 -24.76
CA LYS A 97 -13.95 -2.62 -24.27
C LYS A 97 -14.44 -1.32 -23.67
N VAL A 98 -14.01 -1.04 -22.44
CA VAL A 98 -14.24 0.26 -21.81
C VAL A 98 -12.93 0.84 -21.30
N SER A 99 -12.80 2.17 -21.35
CA SER A 99 -11.63 2.89 -20.86
C SER A 99 -12.04 4.17 -20.15
N GLY A 100 -11.39 4.49 -19.03
CA GLY A 100 -11.61 5.73 -18.29
C GLY A 100 -12.06 5.53 -16.85
N GLU A 101 -12.17 6.66 -16.13
CA GLU A 101 -12.49 6.70 -14.71
C GLU A 101 -13.79 5.99 -14.39
N ASN A 102 -13.79 5.08 -13.41
CA ASN A 102 -15.00 4.37 -12.94
C ASN A 102 -15.77 3.66 -14.07
N SER A 103 -15.12 3.36 -15.19
CA SER A 103 -15.75 2.66 -16.31
C SER A 103 -16.04 1.19 -15.96
N ILE A 104 -17.06 0.57 -16.54
CA ILE A 104 -17.40 -0.84 -16.28
C ILE A 104 -17.73 -1.57 -17.58
N ALA A 105 -17.06 -2.67 -17.91
CA ALA A 105 -17.35 -3.36 -19.17
C ALA A 105 -18.71 -4.08 -19.10
N LEU A 106 -18.95 -4.87 -18.05
CA LEU A 106 -20.23 -5.49 -17.77
C LEU A 106 -20.58 -5.34 -16.29
N TYR A 107 -21.64 -4.61 -15.99
CA TYR A 107 -22.22 -4.52 -14.66
C TYR A 107 -23.55 -5.27 -14.60
N SER A 108 -23.64 -6.29 -13.76
CA SER A 108 -24.91 -6.97 -13.47
C SER A 108 -25.31 -6.79 -12.02
N ASN A 109 -26.54 -6.32 -11.79
CA ASN A 109 -27.12 -6.11 -10.47
C ASN A 109 -28.44 -6.87 -10.30
N GLY A 110 -28.43 -7.86 -9.38
CA GLY A 110 -29.61 -8.55 -8.91
C GLY A 110 -29.69 -10.05 -9.27
N ILE A 111 -30.35 -10.82 -8.39
CA ILE A 111 -30.24 -12.28 -8.30
C ILE A 111 -30.90 -13.09 -9.42
N LYS A 112 -31.78 -12.50 -10.24
CA LYS A 112 -32.44 -13.20 -11.36
C LYS A 112 -31.89 -12.82 -12.73
N ASN A 113 -30.93 -11.89 -12.80
CA ASN A 113 -30.29 -11.57 -14.07
C ASN A 113 -29.40 -12.72 -14.51
N GLU A 114 -29.45 -13.03 -15.80
CA GLU A 114 -28.57 -13.99 -16.42
C GLU A 114 -27.64 -13.27 -17.40
N ASN A 115 -26.34 -13.52 -17.28
CA ASN A 115 -25.34 -12.99 -18.20
C ASN A 115 -24.49 -14.15 -18.66
N LYS A 116 -24.44 -14.42 -19.97
CA LYS A 116 -23.67 -15.51 -20.58
C LYS A 116 -22.69 -14.94 -21.58
N ILE A 117 -21.42 -15.03 -21.27
CA ILE A 117 -20.33 -14.64 -22.16
C ILE A 117 -19.76 -15.92 -22.77
N GLU A 118 -20.37 -16.38 -23.86
CA GLU A 118 -20.04 -17.66 -24.49
C GLU A 118 -18.68 -17.61 -25.18
N GLU A 119 -18.37 -16.50 -25.86
CA GLU A 119 -17.12 -16.26 -26.59
C GLU A 119 -16.90 -14.77 -26.85
N GLY A 120 -15.64 -14.41 -27.13
CA GLY A 120 -15.22 -13.04 -27.44
C GLY A 120 -14.33 -12.41 -26.37
N LYS A 121 -14.17 -11.09 -26.42
CA LYS A 121 -13.21 -10.37 -25.56
C LYS A 121 -13.88 -9.33 -24.68
N ILE A 122 -13.58 -9.33 -23.39
CA ILE A 122 -14.00 -8.29 -22.46
C ILE A 122 -12.77 -7.61 -21.87
N SER A 123 -12.71 -6.29 -21.93
CA SER A 123 -11.59 -5.53 -21.38
C SER A 123 -11.99 -4.21 -20.72
N SER A 124 -11.25 -3.84 -19.68
CA SER A 124 -11.40 -2.57 -18.98
C SER A 124 -10.04 -1.94 -18.67
N TYR A 125 -9.93 -0.63 -18.90
CA TYR A 125 -8.74 0.16 -18.61
C TYR A 125 -9.11 1.31 -17.67
N GLY A 126 -8.62 1.26 -16.42
CA GLY A 126 -8.92 2.27 -15.38
C GLY A 126 -10.26 2.14 -14.65
N GLY A 127 -10.99 1.04 -14.89
CA GLY A 127 -12.29 0.74 -14.27
C GLY A 127 -12.45 -0.75 -13.95
N VAL A 128 -13.67 -1.29 -14.00
CA VAL A 128 -13.96 -2.70 -13.74
C VAL A 128 -14.27 -3.45 -15.03
N ALA A 129 -13.72 -4.66 -15.24
CA ALA A 129 -14.13 -5.49 -16.37
C ALA A 129 -15.49 -6.16 -16.09
N LEU A 130 -15.58 -6.95 -15.01
CA LEU A 130 -16.79 -7.66 -14.65
C LEU A 130 -17.22 -7.29 -13.23
N TYR A 131 -18.38 -6.66 -13.09
CA TYR A 131 -19.01 -6.36 -11.82
C TYR A 131 -20.29 -7.20 -11.66
N ALA A 132 -20.27 -8.13 -10.71
CA ALA A 132 -21.45 -8.84 -10.24
C ALA A 132 -21.89 -8.34 -8.85
N ASP A 133 -22.97 -7.57 -8.78
CA ASP A 133 -23.61 -7.12 -7.55
C ASP A 133 -24.85 -7.97 -7.28
N ARG A 134 -24.80 -8.87 -6.29
CA ARG A 134 -25.87 -9.84 -6.01
C ARG A 134 -26.36 -10.55 -7.27
N SER A 135 -25.43 -10.88 -8.17
CA SER A 135 -25.71 -11.42 -9.50
C SER A 135 -24.65 -12.45 -9.89
N SER A 136 -24.90 -13.17 -10.98
CA SER A 136 -23.93 -14.07 -11.59
C SER A 136 -23.58 -13.69 -13.02
N ILE A 137 -22.36 -14.03 -13.44
CA ILE A 137 -21.89 -13.93 -14.83
C ILE A 137 -21.28 -15.28 -15.22
N ASP A 138 -21.84 -15.91 -16.25
CA ASP A 138 -21.42 -17.20 -16.77
C ASP A 138 -20.38 -17.00 -17.88
N LEU A 139 -19.22 -17.65 -17.73
CA LEU A 139 -18.07 -17.49 -18.60
C LEU A 139 -17.80 -18.77 -19.38
N GLY A 140 -17.91 -18.68 -20.70
CA GLY A 140 -17.72 -19.75 -21.66
C GLY A 140 -18.90 -20.71 -21.75
N THR A 141 -18.71 -21.71 -22.61
CA THR A 141 -19.56 -22.90 -22.75
C THR A 141 -18.70 -24.15 -22.54
N SER A 142 -19.21 -25.35 -22.81
CA SER A 142 -18.37 -26.55 -22.78
C SER A 142 -17.28 -26.56 -23.86
N THR A 143 -17.43 -25.79 -24.93
CA THR A 143 -16.55 -25.81 -26.11
C THR A 143 -15.92 -24.45 -26.45
N THR A 144 -16.45 -23.35 -25.93
CA THR A 144 -15.97 -21.99 -26.18
C THR A 144 -15.59 -21.28 -24.89
N SER A 145 -14.74 -20.27 -24.98
CA SER A 145 -14.33 -19.44 -23.85
C SER A 145 -14.12 -18.00 -24.29
N PRO A 146 -14.49 -17.01 -23.45
CA PRO A 146 -14.06 -15.64 -23.63
C PRO A 146 -12.61 -15.42 -23.17
N GLU A 147 -12.03 -14.32 -23.65
CA GLU A 147 -10.77 -13.75 -23.18
C GLU A 147 -11.04 -12.48 -22.37
N LEU A 148 -10.34 -12.33 -21.24
CA LEU A 148 -10.44 -11.16 -20.37
C LEU A 148 -9.14 -10.37 -20.35
N ALA A 149 -9.23 -9.05 -20.30
CA ALA A 149 -8.06 -8.19 -20.09
C ALA A 149 -8.36 -7.01 -19.18
N VAL A 150 -7.39 -6.60 -18.36
CA VAL A 150 -7.51 -5.39 -17.55
C VAL A 150 -6.18 -4.65 -17.47
N GLY A 151 -6.21 -3.31 -17.46
CA GLY A 151 -5.01 -2.47 -17.32
C GLY A 151 -5.32 -1.10 -16.73
N ASN A 152 -4.33 -0.22 -16.67
CA ASN A 152 -4.54 1.17 -16.26
C ASN A 152 -5.12 2.05 -17.36
N TYR A 153 -5.70 3.16 -16.93
CA TYR A 153 -5.95 4.32 -17.78
C TYR A 153 -5.39 5.55 -17.06
N GLY A 154 -4.31 6.14 -17.58
CA GLY A 154 -3.55 7.16 -16.86
C GLY A 154 -3.09 6.66 -15.49
N LYS A 155 -3.54 7.32 -14.41
CA LYS A 155 -3.23 6.93 -13.01
C LYS A 155 -4.22 5.94 -12.41
N MET A 156 -5.25 5.57 -13.15
CA MET A 156 -6.37 4.79 -12.63
C MET A 156 -6.11 3.30 -12.82
N VAL A 157 -6.42 2.52 -11.78
CA VAL A 157 -6.20 1.07 -11.76
C VAL A 157 -7.43 0.38 -12.31
N GLY A 158 -7.24 -0.54 -13.26
CA GLY A 158 -8.32 -1.43 -13.68
C GLY A 158 -8.45 -2.65 -12.75
N VAL A 159 -9.66 -3.13 -12.50
CA VAL A 159 -9.97 -4.35 -11.74
C VAL A 159 -10.73 -5.36 -12.61
N MET A 160 -10.27 -6.61 -12.70
CA MET A 160 -10.93 -7.60 -13.56
C MET A 160 -12.26 -8.10 -12.96
N PHE A 161 -12.24 -8.54 -11.70
CA PHE A 161 -13.41 -9.07 -11.01
C PHE A 161 -13.75 -8.24 -9.77
N TYR A 162 -14.96 -7.70 -9.74
CA TYR A 162 -15.52 -7.02 -8.56
C TYR A 162 -16.86 -7.66 -8.20
N ASN A 163 -17.03 -8.08 -6.94
CA ASN A 163 -18.21 -8.84 -6.50
C ASN A 163 -18.86 -8.30 -5.22
N TYR A 164 -18.51 -7.08 -4.81
CA TYR A 164 -19.05 -6.48 -3.59
C TYR A 164 -20.39 -5.79 -3.83
N SER A 165 -21.29 -6.00 -2.89
CA SER A 165 -22.59 -5.37 -2.80
C SER A 165 -22.60 -4.35 -1.70
N HIS A 166 -23.02 -3.14 -2.03
CA HIS A 166 -23.18 -2.02 -1.07
C HIS A 166 -24.57 -1.99 -0.45
N THR A 167 -25.39 -3.00 -0.74
CA THR A 167 -26.70 -3.19 -0.14
C THR A 167 -26.93 -4.65 0.22
N ARG A 168 -27.81 -4.87 1.19
CA ARG A 168 -28.36 -6.20 1.52
C ARG A 168 -29.89 -6.18 1.42
N PRO A 169 -30.54 -7.33 1.23
CA PRO A 169 -31.98 -7.47 1.47
C PRO A 169 -32.37 -6.94 2.86
N ASP A 170 -33.47 -6.20 2.97
CA ASP A 170 -34.09 -5.83 4.24
C ASP A 170 -34.58 -7.09 4.96
N GLU A 171 -34.48 -7.11 6.29
CA GLU A 171 -34.83 -8.28 7.11
C GLU A 171 -36.33 -8.58 7.09
N HIS A 172 -37.15 -7.55 6.92
CA HIS A 172 -38.60 -7.63 6.82
C HIS A 172 -39.11 -7.59 5.37
N ASP A 173 -38.27 -7.10 4.45
CA ASP A 173 -38.54 -7.11 3.02
C ASP A 173 -37.28 -7.51 2.23
N LYS A 174 -37.12 -8.80 1.94
CA LYS A 174 -35.95 -9.33 1.22
C LYS A 174 -35.74 -8.74 -0.19
N PHE A 175 -36.66 -7.89 -0.61
CA PHE A 175 -36.76 -7.28 -1.93
C PHE A 175 -36.50 -5.78 -1.92
N LYS A 176 -36.46 -5.18 -0.72
CA LYS A 176 -35.91 -3.85 -0.46
C LYS A 176 -34.42 -3.98 -0.17
N ASN A 177 -33.64 -3.12 -0.81
CA ASN A 177 -32.20 -3.05 -0.58
C ASN A 177 -31.91 -1.98 0.46
N VAL A 178 -31.35 -2.39 1.59
CA VAL A 178 -30.83 -1.45 2.60
C VAL A 178 -29.33 -1.29 2.41
N PRO A 179 -28.81 -0.04 2.42
CA PRO A 179 -27.37 0.19 2.39
C PRO A 179 -26.68 -0.58 3.51
N VAL A 180 -25.53 -1.15 3.20
CA VAL A 180 -24.64 -1.72 4.21
C VAL A 180 -23.45 -0.81 4.38
N GLU A 181 -23.09 -0.56 5.63
CA GLU A 181 -21.87 0.17 5.95
C GLU A 181 -20.62 -0.57 5.45
N ARG A 182 -20.70 -1.91 5.38
CA ARG A 182 -19.64 -2.80 4.94
C ARG A 182 -20.07 -3.53 3.67
N PRO A 183 -19.37 -3.35 2.54
CA PRO A 183 -19.68 -4.09 1.33
C PRO A 183 -19.55 -5.61 1.57
N ILE A 184 -20.48 -6.39 1.01
CA ILE A 184 -20.55 -7.84 1.19
C ILE A 184 -20.20 -8.52 -0.14
N PRO A 185 -19.28 -9.48 -0.19
CA PRO A 185 -18.99 -10.20 -1.43
C PRO A 185 -20.12 -11.18 -1.75
N THR A 186 -20.93 -10.86 -2.77
CA THR A 186 -22.10 -11.66 -3.15
C THR A 186 -22.11 -12.09 -4.63
N GLY A 187 -21.33 -11.43 -5.47
CA GLY A 187 -21.25 -11.78 -6.89
C GLY A 187 -20.51 -13.10 -7.13
N VAL A 188 -20.98 -13.87 -8.12
CA VAL A 188 -20.41 -15.16 -8.51
C VAL A 188 -20.05 -15.14 -10.01
N PHE A 189 -18.85 -15.58 -10.35
CA PHE A 189 -18.42 -15.78 -11.73
C PHE A 189 -18.33 -17.29 -12.01
N VAL A 190 -19.15 -17.76 -12.94
CA VAL A 190 -19.35 -19.19 -13.18
C VAL A 190 -18.48 -19.64 -14.34
N LEU A 191 -17.47 -20.47 -14.07
CA LEU A 191 -16.57 -20.99 -15.09
C LEU A 191 -17.19 -22.23 -15.76
N ASN A 192 -17.68 -22.10 -16.99
CA ASN A 192 -18.15 -23.22 -17.80
C ASN A 192 -17.04 -23.80 -18.68
N ASN A 193 -15.97 -23.04 -18.89
CA ASN A 193 -14.73 -23.50 -19.51
C ASN A 193 -13.50 -23.01 -18.75
N ASN A 194 -12.32 -23.41 -19.20
CA ASN A 194 -11.09 -22.73 -18.81
C ASN A 194 -11.08 -21.33 -19.44
N ILE A 195 -10.86 -20.32 -18.61
CA ILE A 195 -10.88 -18.91 -19.03
C ILE A 195 -9.46 -18.37 -18.97
N ASN A 196 -9.03 -17.72 -20.05
CA ASN A 196 -7.73 -17.06 -20.10
C ASN A 196 -7.93 -15.56 -19.88
N ALA A 197 -7.09 -14.99 -19.03
CA ALA A 197 -7.20 -13.63 -18.58
C ALA A 197 -5.82 -12.98 -18.46
N THR A 198 -5.67 -11.80 -19.03
CA THR A 198 -4.40 -11.04 -18.96
C THR A 198 -4.56 -9.82 -18.07
N VAL A 199 -3.65 -9.65 -17.12
CA VAL A 199 -3.56 -8.46 -16.28
C VAL A 199 -2.37 -7.65 -16.78
N GLU A 200 -2.67 -6.59 -17.52
CA GLU A 200 -1.69 -5.65 -18.08
C GLU A 200 -1.14 -4.71 -16.99
N ASP A 201 -0.18 -3.87 -17.36
CA ASP A 201 0.39 -2.86 -16.45
C ASP A 201 -0.71 -2.00 -15.79
N GLY A 202 -0.55 -1.78 -14.48
CA GLY A 202 -1.49 -1.07 -13.63
C GLY A 202 -2.89 -1.71 -13.51
N GLY A 203 -3.11 -2.91 -14.06
CA GLY A 203 -4.31 -3.71 -13.83
C GLY A 203 -4.20 -4.57 -12.56
N SER A 204 -5.36 -4.91 -11.98
CA SER A 204 -5.50 -5.82 -10.83
C SER A 204 -6.52 -6.92 -11.13
N ALA A 205 -6.21 -8.18 -10.83
CA ALA A 205 -7.17 -9.27 -11.08
C ALA A 205 -8.36 -9.20 -10.10
N PHE A 206 -8.07 -9.05 -8.80
CA PHE A 206 -9.08 -9.12 -7.75
C PHE A 206 -9.00 -7.91 -6.83
N TYR A 207 -10.15 -7.45 -6.36
CA TYR A 207 -10.27 -6.44 -5.32
C TYR A 207 -10.74 -7.05 -4.01
N LEU A 208 -10.12 -6.67 -2.89
CA LEU A 208 -10.41 -7.17 -1.54
C LEU A 208 -10.56 -6.03 -0.54
N VAL A 209 -11.44 -6.19 0.45
CA VAL A 209 -11.60 -5.23 1.56
C VAL A 209 -11.55 -5.94 2.90
N LYS A 210 -11.03 -5.25 3.93
CA LYS A 210 -11.04 -5.69 5.33
C LYS A 210 -10.60 -7.16 5.50
N GLU A 211 -11.37 -7.96 6.23
CA GLU A 211 -11.01 -9.34 6.58
C GLU A 211 -10.95 -10.32 5.40
N ASP A 212 -11.49 -9.96 4.23
CA ASP A 212 -11.40 -10.83 3.05
C ASP A 212 -9.96 -10.97 2.55
N MET A 213 -9.10 -9.99 2.87
CA MET A 213 -7.65 -10.04 2.60
C MET A 213 -6.94 -11.15 3.39
N ASN A 214 -7.46 -11.53 4.56
CA ASN A 214 -6.93 -12.61 5.38
C ASN A 214 -7.46 -13.99 4.97
N ARG A 215 -8.48 -14.03 4.10
CA ARG A 215 -9.21 -15.24 3.70
C ARG A 215 -9.28 -15.41 2.19
N LYS A 216 -8.20 -15.05 1.48
CA LYS A 216 -8.15 -14.96 0.01
C LYS A 216 -8.65 -16.23 -0.71
N ALA A 217 -8.24 -17.41 -0.24
CA ALA A 217 -8.69 -18.67 -0.85
C ALA A 217 -10.18 -18.92 -0.65
N GLU A 218 -10.72 -18.67 0.55
CA GLU A 218 -12.16 -18.76 0.83
C GLU A 218 -12.94 -17.75 -0.02
N PHE A 219 -12.46 -16.51 -0.09
CA PHE A 219 -13.03 -15.46 -0.91
C PHE A 219 -13.11 -15.87 -2.39
N LEU A 220 -12.01 -16.36 -2.96
CA LEU A 220 -11.96 -16.81 -4.35
C LEU A 220 -12.80 -18.07 -4.58
N ASN A 221 -12.87 -18.98 -3.61
CA ASN A 221 -13.76 -20.15 -3.68
C ASN A 221 -15.23 -19.75 -3.66
N ASN A 222 -15.61 -18.66 -2.99
CA ASN A 222 -16.97 -18.13 -3.05
C ASN A 222 -17.24 -17.38 -4.36
N MET A 223 -16.25 -16.63 -4.86
CA MET A 223 -16.31 -15.91 -6.14
C MET A 223 -16.44 -16.87 -7.34
N PHE A 224 -15.71 -17.98 -7.33
CA PHE A 224 -15.74 -19.05 -8.34
C PHE A 224 -16.25 -20.35 -7.71
N ALA A 225 -17.52 -20.35 -7.30
CA ALA A 225 -18.13 -21.38 -6.46
C ALA A 225 -17.98 -22.83 -6.97
N ASP A 226 -17.53 -23.74 -6.10
CA ASP A 226 -17.54 -25.20 -6.32
C ASP A 226 -18.90 -25.84 -5.99
N THR A 227 -19.65 -25.22 -5.09
CA THR A 227 -20.96 -25.67 -4.66
C THR A 227 -21.97 -24.53 -4.79
N PRO A 228 -23.24 -24.81 -5.10
CA PRO A 228 -24.26 -23.78 -5.17
C PRO A 228 -24.36 -23.03 -3.84
N ASN A 229 -24.19 -21.71 -3.88
CA ASN A 229 -24.37 -20.88 -2.69
C ASN A 229 -25.84 -20.44 -2.61
N ALA A 230 -26.62 -21.06 -1.71
CA ALA A 230 -28.03 -20.76 -1.53
C ALA A 230 -28.30 -19.29 -1.11
N ASN A 231 -27.31 -18.62 -0.51
CA ASN A 231 -27.42 -17.22 -0.13
C ASN A 231 -27.20 -16.28 -1.33
N TYR A 232 -26.43 -16.70 -2.33
CA TYR A 232 -25.98 -15.83 -3.42
C TYR A 232 -26.03 -16.57 -4.79
N ASN A 233 -27.16 -16.41 -5.49
CA ASN A 233 -27.44 -16.86 -6.87
C ASN A 233 -27.48 -18.37 -7.12
N ASN A 234 -27.12 -19.20 -6.14
CA ASN A 234 -27.22 -20.67 -6.19
C ASN A 234 -26.59 -21.30 -7.45
N LYS A 235 -25.49 -20.70 -7.94
CA LYS A 235 -24.72 -21.19 -9.09
C LYS A 235 -23.37 -21.77 -8.66
N LYS A 236 -22.82 -22.66 -9.48
CA LYS A 236 -21.46 -23.21 -9.34
C LYS A 236 -20.76 -23.30 -10.69
N SER A 237 -19.43 -23.21 -10.68
CA SER A 237 -18.57 -23.50 -11.82
C SER A 237 -18.60 -24.97 -12.21
N ALA A 238 -18.40 -25.27 -13.49
CA ALA A 238 -18.27 -26.63 -13.99
C ALA A 238 -17.02 -27.30 -13.43
N ASP A 239 -17.06 -28.61 -13.19
CA ASP A 239 -16.00 -29.34 -12.50
C ASP A 239 -14.66 -29.24 -13.24
N GLY A 240 -13.57 -29.03 -12.50
CA GLY A 240 -12.19 -28.95 -13.02
C GLY A 240 -11.82 -27.67 -13.79
N LYS A 241 -12.79 -26.83 -14.19
CA LYS A 241 -12.53 -25.58 -14.92
C LYS A 241 -11.76 -24.55 -14.09
N LYS A 242 -10.86 -23.81 -14.74
CA LYS A 242 -9.95 -22.85 -14.12
C LYS A 242 -9.97 -21.47 -14.81
N LEU A 243 -9.72 -20.44 -14.02
CA LEU A 243 -9.28 -19.13 -14.49
C LEU A 243 -7.74 -19.13 -14.54
N ASN A 244 -7.19 -19.02 -15.74
CA ASN A 244 -5.74 -18.92 -15.98
C ASN A 244 -5.36 -17.46 -16.14
N LEU A 245 -4.58 -16.93 -15.21
CA LEU A 245 -4.13 -15.54 -15.18
C LEU A 245 -2.71 -15.41 -15.74
N ILE A 246 -2.55 -14.56 -16.75
CA ILE A 246 -1.27 -14.10 -17.27
C ILE A 246 -0.99 -12.73 -16.64
N MET A 247 -0.03 -12.67 -15.73
CA MET A 247 0.36 -11.42 -15.09
C MET A 247 1.48 -10.76 -15.89
N LYS A 248 1.31 -9.49 -16.28
CA LYS A 248 2.36 -8.70 -16.96
C LYS A 248 3.15 -7.85 -15.98
N ASP A 249 4.26 -7.29 -16.42
CA ASP A 249 5.04 -6.34 -15.62
C ASP A 249 4.15 -5.18 -15.14
N GLY A 250 4.31 -4.79 -13.86
CA GLY A 250 3.56 -3.69 -13.24
C GLY A 250 2.12 -4.01 -12.81
N SER A 251 1.57 -5.15 -13.25
CA SER A 251 0.26 -5.66 -12.85
C SER A 251 0.20 -6.12 -11.39
N SER A 252 -0.99 -6.41 -10.88
CA SER A 252 -1.22 -6.87 -9.50
C SER A 252 -2.24 -8.00 -9.42
N LEU A 253 -1.96 -9.02 -8.61
CA LEU A 253 -2.91 -10.12 -8.42
C LEU A 253 -4.07 -9.67 -7.52
N PHE A 254 -3.75 -9.04 -6.39
CA PHE A 254 -4.72 -8.45 -5.48
C PHE A 254 -4.51 -6.94 -5.36
N ALA A 255 -5.60 -6.19 -5.39
CA ALA A 255 -5.67 -4.82 -4.92
C ALA A 255 -6.56 -4.78 -3.67
N SER A 256 -6.13 -4.04 -2.65
CA SER A 256 -6.93 -3.92 -1.44
C SER A 256 -6.87 -2.53 -0.82
N TYR A 257 -7.97 -2.14 -0.19
CA TYR A 257 -8.13 -0.80 0.33
C TYR A 257 -8.99 -0.80 1.59
N ASN A 258 -8.52 -0.10 2.62
CA ASN A 258 -9.27 0.13 3.84
C ASN A 258 -9.35 1.62 4.16
N LYS A 259 -10.50 2.04 4.69
CA LYS A 259 -10.71 3.42 5.15
C LYS A 259 -9.95 3.70 6.45
N ASN A 260 -9.93 2.73 7.37
CA ASN A 260 -9.28 2.82 8.66
C ASN A 260 -8.38 1.59 8.90
N ILE A 261 -7.16 1.83 9.35
CA ILE A 261 -6.16 0.80 9.65
C ILE A 261 -6.46 0.03 10.94
N ASP A 262 -7.22 0.62 11.86
CA ASP A 262 -7.59 -0.05 13.12
C ASP A 262 -8.51 -1.25 12.90
N GLU A 263 -9.22 -1.27 11.77
CA GLU A 263 -10.23 -2.29 11.44
C GLU A 263 -9.64 -3.53 10.74
N VAL A 264 -8.33 -3.64 10.62
CA VAL A 264 -7.68 -4.76 9.93
C VAL A 264 -6.64 -5.46 10.80
N ALA A 265 -6.56 -6.78 10.62
CA ALA A 265 -5.55 -7.63 11.25
C ALA A 265 -4.25 -7.71 10.43
N TYR A 266 -3.18 -8.20 11.06
CA TYR A 266 -1.89 -8.44 10.42
C TYR A 266 -1.96 -9.58 9.40
N GLN A 267 -1.36 -9.35 8.24
CA GLN A 267 -1.04 -10.38 7.25
C GLN A 267 0.40 -10.84 7.44
N LYS A 268 0.63 -12.15 7.48
CA LYS A 268 1.98 -12.72 7.62
C LYS A 268 2.64 -12.87 6.26
N LEU A 269 3.91 -12.47 6.15
CA LEU A 269 4.71 -12.63 4.93
C LEU A 269 4.82 -14.10 4.51
N SER A 270 4.94 -15.02 5.47
CA SER A 270 5.00 -16.45 5.23
C SER A 270 3.78 -16.99 4.47
N GLY A 271 2.61 -16.35 4.59
CA GLY A 271 1.39 -16.68 3.85
C GLY A 271 1.51 -16.54 2.34
N TYR A 272 2.51 -15.78 1.85
CA TYR A 272 2.77 -15.58 0.42
C TYR A 272 3.87 -16.49 -0.14
N SER A 273 4.44 -17.39 0.67
CA SER A 273 5.52 -18.29 0.21
C SER A 273 5.04 -19.31 -0.83
N ASN A 274 3.76 -19.69 -0.78
CA ASN A 274 3.14 -20.60 -1.75
C ASN A 274 1.83 -19.99 -2.22
N LEU A 275 1.82 -19.36 -3.40
CA LEU A 275 0.63 -18.66 -3.89
C LEU A 275 -0.56 -19.60 -4.14
N SER A 276 -0.33 -20.91 -4.38
CA SER A 276 -1.43 -21.86 -4.57
C SER A 276 -2.37 -21.96 -3.37
N THR A 277 -1.90 -21.66 -2.14
CA THR A 277 -2.73 -21.72 -0.93
C THR A 277 -3.68 -20.53 -0.78
N ILE A 278 -3.41 -19.43 -1.49
CA ILE A 278 -4.23 -18.20 -1.46
C ILE A 278 -5.07 -17.99 -2.72
N LEU A 279 -4.85 -18.79 -3.78
CA LEU A 279 -5.56 -18.71 -5.06
C LEU A 279 -6.87 -19.52 -5.10
N GLY A 280 -7.18 -20.26 -4.03
CA GLY A 280 -8.34 -21.13 -3.97
C GLY A 280 -8.30 -22.25 -5.02
N ASN A 281 -9.46 -22.84 -5.29
CA ASN A 281 -9.60 -24.03 -6.10
C ASN A 281 -9.64 -23.74 -7.59
N ARG A 282 -9.93 -22.51 -8.02
CA ARG A 282 -10.29 -22.21 -9.41
C ARG A 282 -9.35 -21.24 -10.11
N VAL A 283 -8.48 -20.54 -9.40
CA VAL A 283 -7.53 -19.60 -10.00
C VAL A 283 -6.16 -20.27 -10.14
N LYS A 284 -5.52 -20.08 -11.28
CA LYS A 284 -4.17 -20.54 -11.58
C LYS A 284 -3.39 -19.41 -12.24
N LEU A 285 -2.11 -19.30 -11.90
CA LEU A 285 -1.17 -18.43 -12.60
C LEU A 285 -0.56 -19.17 -13.79
N ASP A 286 -0.49 -18.52 -14.94
CA ASP A 286 0.24 -19.00 -16.10
C ASP A 286 1.74 -18.96 -15.81
N PRO A 287 2.52 -20.02 -16.15
CA PRO A 287 3.96 -20.06 -15.92
C PRO A 287 4.74 -18.89 -16.53
N SER A 288 4.24 -18.27 -17.60
CA SER A 288 4.85 -17.07 -18.17
C SER A 288 4.86 -15.87 -17.22
N SER A 289 4.04 -15.91 -16.15
CA SER A 289 4.00 -14.87 -15.12
C SER A 289 5.24 -14.89 -14.21
N ASP A 290 5.94 -16.02 -14.10
CA ASP A 290 7.07 -16.20 -13.17
C ASP A 290 8.28 -15.31 -13.53
N SER A 291 8.40 -14.89 -14.79
CA SER A 291 9.46 -14.00 -15.27
C SER A 291 9.09 -12.50 -15.17
N THR A 292 7.90 -12.17 -14.67
CA THR A 292 7.38 -10.81 -14.66
C THR A 292 7.49 -10.16 -13.27
N LYS A 293 7.48 -8.82 -13.25
CA LYS A 293 7.60 -8.00 -12.04
C LYS A 293 6.26 -7.68 -11.38
N TYR A 294 5.26 -8.54 -11.57
CA TYR A 294 3.93 -8.31 -11.00
C TYR A 294 3.94 -8.32 -9.47
N LYS A 295 3.03 -7.54 -8.89
CA LYS A 295 2.80 -7.51 -7.45
C LYS A 295 1.78 -8.58 -7.06
N ILE A 296 2.06 -9.31 -5.98
CA ILE A 296 1.09 -10.22 -5.37
C ILE A 296 -0.04 -9.41 -4.77
N GLU A 297 0.27 -8.34 -4.04
CA GLU A 297 -0.74 -7.46 -3.46
C GLU A 297 -0.25 -6.01 -3.43
N LYS A 298 -1.12 -5.10 -3.89
CA LYS A 298 -1.03 -3.65 -3.66
C LYS A 298 -2.11 -3.25 -2.68
N THR A 299 -1.73 -2.58 -1.59
CA THR A 299 -2.67 -2.26 -0.52
C THR A 299 -2.48 -0.87 0.08
N LEU A 300 -3.59 -0.28 0.51
CA LEU A 300 -3.64 0.99 1.22
C LEU A 300 -4.30 0.81 2.59
N ARG A 301 -3.60 1.26 3.65
CA ARG A 301 -4.01 1.16 5.07
C ARG A 301 -4.22 -0.29 5.53
N ASN A 302 -3.13 -1.04 5.57
CA ASN A 302 -3.11 -2.44 5.97
C ASN A 302 -2.00 -2.73 7.00
N LYS A 303 -1.87 -3.98 7.45
CA LYS A 303 -0.84 -4.40 8.42
C LYS A 303 -0.07 -5.61 7.91
N LEU A 304 1.26 -5.51 7.84
CA LEU A 304 2.16 -6.57 7.42
C LEU A 304 3.07 -7.01 8.56
N GLU A 305 3.10 -8.31 8.82
CA GLU A 305 4.05 -8.98 9.73
C GLU A 305 5.11 -9.70 8.89
N VAL A 306 6.34 -9.21 8.94
CA VAL A 306 7.50 -9.82 8.28
C VAL A 306 8.07 -10.88 9.22
N ASP A 307 7.61 -12.12 9.03
CA ASP A 307 7.91 -13.30 9.85
C ASP A 307 8.89 -14.28 9.18
N LYS A 308 9.50 -13.87 8.05
CA LYS A 308 10.53 -14.63 7.33
C LYS A 308 11.66 -13.72 6.88
N ASN A 309 12.85 -14.32 6.73
CA ASN A 309 14.01 -13.65 6.15
C ASN A 309 13.69 -13.14 4.73
N VAL A 310 14.23 -11.97 4.41
CA VAL A 310 14.02 -11.26 3.15
C VAL A 310 15.37 -10.92 2.54
N ASN A 311 15.59 -11.34 1.29
CA ASN A 311 16.63 -10.78 0.45
C ASN A 311 16.00 -9.69 -0.43
N LEU A 312 16.34 -8.42 -0.20
CA LEU A 312 15.79 -7.27 -0.94
C LEU A 312 16.33 -7.15 -2.38
N ASP A 313 17.32 -7.97 -2.73
CA ASP A 313 17.90 -8.02 -4.08
C ASP A 313 17.27 -9.12 -4.95
N ASP A 314 16.55 -10.06 -4.34
CA ASP A 314 15.86 -11.14 -5.05
C ASP A 314 14.43 -10.73 -5.40
N ILE A 315 14.19 -10.38 -6.66
CA ILE A 315 12.87 -9.96 -7.15
C ILE A 315 11.77 -11.02 -6.97
N THR A 316 12.14 -12.30 -6.85
CA THR A 316 11.18 -13.39 -6.69
C THR A 316 10.71 -13.56 -5.25
N THR A 317 11.48 -13.05 -4.26
CA THR A 317 11.11 -13.07 -2.86
C THR A 317 9.75 -12.36 -2.66
N PRO A 318 8.76 -13.00 -1.99
CA PRO A 318 7.41 -12.46 -1.89
C PRO A 318 7.34 -11.02 -1.39
N TYR A 319 8.17 -10.65 -0.42
CA TYR A 319 8.22 -9.28 0.12
C TYR A 319 8.43 -8.21 -0.97
N ASN A 320 9.33 -8.47 -1.93
CA ASN A 320 9.64 -7.53 -3.01
C ASN A 320 8.49 -7.42 -4.04
N ARG A 321 7.52 -8.32 -3.95
CA ARG A 321 6.31 -8.37 -4.75
C ARG A 321 5.07 -7.91 -3.98
N LEU A 322 5.22 -7.41 -2.76
CA LEU A 322 4.19 -6.72 -2.01
C LEU A 322 4.40 -5.20 -2.12
N GLU A 323 3.31 -4.45 -2.02
CA GLU A 323 3.33 -2.99 -2.00
C GLU A 323 2.29 -2.49 -0.99
N TYR A 324 2.76 -2.12 0.19
CA TYR A 324 1.94 -1.63 1.29
C TYR A 324 2.18 -0.14 1.44
N LEU A 325 1.11 0.65 1.32
CA LEU A 325 1.14 2.10 1.45
C LEU A 325 0.30 2.54 2.65
N SER A 326 0.72 3.61 3.33
CA SER A 326 0.03 4.14 4.51
C SER A 326 -0.37 3.04 5.51
N SER A 327 0.54 2.10 5.74
CA SER A 327 0.31 0.82 6.40
C SER A 327 1.21 0.61 7.62
N TRP A 328 0.89 -0.36 8.45
CA TRP A 328 1.79 -0.82 9.51
C TRP A 328 2.66 -1.95 9.01
N VAL A 329 3.93 -1.92 9.38
CA VAL A 329 4.88 -2.98 9.05
C VAL A 329 5.67 -3.33 10.29
N LYS A 330 5.63 -4.61 10.66
CA LYS A 330 6.36 -5.16 11.80
C LYS A 330 7.34 -6.23 11.34
N VAL A 331 8.63 -6.06 11.63
CA VAL A 331 9.66 -7.09 11.46
C VAL A 331 9.81 -7.86 12.76
N ASN A 332 9.65 -9.18 12.68
CA ASN A 332 9.75 -10.05 13.85
C ASN A 332 11.19 -10.26 14.31
N SER A 333 11.34 -10.61 15.58
CA SER A 333 12.64 -11.00 16.14
C SER A 333 13.21 -12.22 15.42
N GLY A 334 14.53 -12.24 15.22
CA GLY A 334 15.25 -13.30 14.50
C GLY A 334 15.14 -13.23 12.96
N VAL A 335 14.27 -12.38 12.42
CA VAL A 335 14.13 -12.17 10.97
C VAL A 335 15.25 -11.26 10.46
N ASN A 336 15.85 -11.64 9.33
CA ASN A 336 16.89 -10.88 8.65
C ASN A 336 16.37 -10.29 7.33
N MET A 337 16.50 -8.98 7.15
CA MET A 337 16.29 -8.30 5.87
C MET A 337 17.64 -7.81 5.35
N THR A 338 18.07 -8.29 4.18
CA THR A 338 19.43 -8.03 3.68
C THR A 338 19.45 -7.44 2.28
N SER A 339 20.46 -6.61 2.00
CA SER A 339 20.80 -6.15 0.65
C SER A 339 22.26 -5.73 0.55
N ASN A 340 22.86 -5.92 -0.62
CA ASN A 340 24.15 -5.34 -0.99
C ASN A 340 24.07 -4.32 -2.13
N SER A 341 22.89 -4.11 -2.70
CA SER A 341 22.68 -3.18 -3.81
C SER A 341 22.52 -1.74 -3.31
N ALA A 342 22.91 -0.77 -4.13
CA ALA A 342 22.72 0.64 -3.83
C ALA A 342 21.25 1.07 -3.92
N ASN A 343 20.92 2.19 -3.26
CA ASN A 343 19.61 2.84 -3.30
C ASN A 343 18.46 1.94 -2.82
N LYS A 344 18.70 1.14 -1.78
CA LYS A 344 17.71 0.21 -1.23
C LYS A 344 17.06 0.78 0.02
N VAL A 345 15.75 0.59 0.13
CA VAL A 345 14.99 0.93 1.34
C VAL A 345 14.35 -0.35 1.86
N ALA A 346 14.64 -0.75 3.10
CA ALA A 346 14.09 -2.00 3.61
C ALA A 346 12.59 -1.86 3.87
N ILE A 347 12.18 -0.81 4.60
CA ILE A 347 10.77 -0.48 4.84
C ILE A 347 10.56 1.02 4.67
N PHE A 348 9.54 1.37 3.88
CA PHE A 348 9.05 2.74 3.75
C PHE A 348 7.55 2.78 4.02
N GLN A 349 7.08 3.74 4.83
CA GLN A 349 5.67 4.03 5.01
C GLN A 349 5.44 5.54 5.10
N ALA A 350 4.42 6.05 4.43
CA ALA A 350 4.01 7.43 4.54
C ALA A 350 2.51 7.50 4.77
N ASN A 351 2.09 8.38 5.68
CA ASN A 351 0.68 8.65 5.87
C ASN A 351 0.11 9.37 4.65
N THR A 352 -1.19 9.25 4.43
CA THR A 352 -1.88 9.89 3.31
C THR A 352 -3.13 10.63 3.79
N LYS A 353 -3.51 11.67 3.04
CA LYS A 353 -4.75 12.39 3.29
C LYS A 353 -5.94 11.43 3.21
N ARG A 354 -7.00 11.77 3.95
CA ARG A 354 -8.29 11.09 3.76
C ARG A 354 -8.85 11.43 2.38
N GLU A 355 -9.66 10.52 1.87
CA GLU A 355 -10.41 10.69 0.64
C GLU A 355 -11.43 11.82 0.82
N ASP A 356 -11.78 12.49 -0.28
CA ASP A 356 -12.82 13.51 -0.27
C ASP A 356 -14.14 12.94 0.24
N GLY A 357 -14.80 13.69 1.14
CA GLY A 357 -16.04 13.26 1.78
C GLY A 357 -15.89 12.20 2.89
N SER A 358 -14.66 11.85 3.28
CA SER A 358 -14.43 10.98 4.43
C SER A 358 -14.97 11.60 5.74
N THR A 359 -15.68 10.79 6.53
CA THR A 359 -16.18 11.16 7.86
C THR A 359 -15.19 10.80 8.98
N LEU A 360 -14.06 10.17 8.64
CA LEU A 360 -13.02 9.81 9.61
C LEU A 360 -12.23 11.05 10.06
N PRO A 361 -11.68 11.05 11.28
CA PRO A 361 -10.75 12.08 11.71
C PRO A 361 -9.57 12.24 10.73
N ALA A 362 -9.02 13.46 10.71
CA ALA A 362 -7.79 13.76 9.98
C ALA A 362 -6.67 12.77 10.38
N PRO A 363 -5.76 12.43 9.45
CA PRO A 363 -4.70 11.47 9.73
C PRO A 363 -3.83 11.91 10.91
N LYS A 364 -3.38 10.94 11.71
CA LYS A 364 -2.52 11.16 12.87
C LYS A 364 -1.22 10.37 12.75
N VAL A 365 -0.20 10.75 13.51
CA VAL A 365 1.12 10.11 13.47
C VAL A 365 1.09 8.64 13.91
N GLU A 366 0.14 8.28 14.77
CA GLU A 366 -0.09 6.91 15.23
C GLU A 366 -0.79 6.00 14.22
N ASP A 367 -1.38 6.57 13.15
CA ASP A 367 -2.03 5.80 12.09
C ASP A 367 -1.02 4.99 11.26
N ILE A 368 0.28 5.31 11.35
CA ILE A 368 1.38 4.61 10.68
C ILE A 368 2.39 4.12 11.71
N GLN A 369 2.66 2.81 11.71
CA GLN A 369 3.62 2.19 12.62
C GLN A 369 4.61 1.32 11.85
N VAL A 370 5.89 1.64 12.01
CA VAL A 370 7.00 0.82 11.49
C VAL A 370 7.80 0.29 12.67
N GLU A 371 7.74 -1.01 12.89
CA GLU A 371 8.41 -1.67 14.01
C GLU A 371 9.49 -2.64 13.52
N ASN A 372 10.73 -2.43 13.93
CA ASN A 372 11.81 -3.39 13.72
C ASN A 372 12.19 -4.07 15.03
N ASN A 373 11.92 -5.38 15.13
CA ASN A 373 12.46 -6.25 16.18
C ASN A 373 13.53 -7.22 15.64
N GLY A 374 13.74 -7.24 14.33
CA GLY A 374 14.66 -8.14 13.64
C GLY A 374 16.02 -7.50 13.35
N ASN A 375 16.66 -7.97 12.27
CA ASN A 375 17.96 -7.50 11.80
C ASN A 375 17.84 -6.98 10.36
N ILE A 376 18.13 -5.70 10.15
CA ILE A 376 18.20 -5.09 8.81
C ILE A 376 19.67 -4.85 8.48
N THR A 377 20.19 -5.40 7.39
CA THR A 377 21.59 -5.25 6.96
C THR A 377 21.68 -4.79 5.51
N LEU A 378 22.12 -3.56 5.31
CA LEU A 378 22.27 -2.89 4.02
C LEU A 378 23.72 -2.45 3.84
N THR A 379 24.42 -3.03 2.85
CA THR A 379 25.84 -2.70 2.58
C THR A 379 26.03 -1.87 1.31
N GLY A 380 25.00 -1.74 0.48
CA GLY A 380 25.03 -0.89 -0.70
C GLY A 380 24.86 0.60 -0.37
N LYS A 381 25.45 1.46 -1.20
CA LYS A 381 25.45 2.92 -1.02
C LYS A 381 24.04 3.52 -1.02
N ASN A 382 23.86 4.65 -0.35
CA ASN A 382 22.61 5.44 -0.34
C ASN A 382 21.37 4.62 0.06
N SER A 383 21.53 3.65 0.97
CA SER A 383 20.44 2.77 1.40
C SER A 383 19.87 3.22 2.75
N ALA A 384 18.58 3.00 2.97
CA ALA A 384 17.90 3.34 4.22
C ALA A 384 17.28 2.09 4.86
N GLY A 385 17.51 1.90 6.17
CA GLY A 385 16.88 0.82 6.92
C GLY A 385 15.37 1.01 6.99
N LEU A 386 14.95 2.01 7.76
CA LEU A 386 13.54 2.39 7.92
C LEU A 386 13.34 3.81 7.41
N ALA A 387 12.24 4.07 6.73
CA ALA A 387 11.88 5.40 6.27
C ALA A 387 10.40 5.69 6.52
N THR A 388 10.09 6.85 7.08
CA THR A 388 8.71 7.21 7.42
C THR A 388 8.39 8.69 7.27
N SER A 389 7.17 8.99 6.84
CA SER A 389 6.63 10.35 6.76
C SER A 389 5.28 10.42 7.48
N PHE A 390 5.18 11.29 8.49
CA PHE A 390 4.06 11.38 9.44
C PHE A 390 3.63 10.05 10.05
N GLY A 391 4.61 9.32 10.60
CA GLY A 391 4.38 8.04 11.27
C GLY A 391 5.27 7.81 12.48
N THR A 392 5.01 6.71 13.19
CA THR A 392 5.83 6.25 14.31
C THR A 392 6.79 5.14 13.87
N VAL A 393 8.08 5.30 14.16
CA VAL A 393 9.13 4.32 13.90
C VAL A 393 9.73 3.85 15.21
N THR A 394 9.71 2.53 15.45
CA THR A 394 10.32 1.91 16.62
C THR A 394 11.36 0.90 16.18
N ASN A 395 12.63 1.13 16.53
CA ASN A 395 13.71 0.15 16.37
C ASN A 395 14.09 -0.45 17.72
N ALA A 396 13.70 -1.70 17.94
CA ALA A 396 14.12 -2.53 19.07
C ALA A 396 15.16 -3.60 18.68
N GLY A 397 15.27 -3.90 17.38
CA GLY A 397 16.24 -4.82 16.82
C GLY A 397 17.55 -4.16 16.41
N ASN A 398 18.16 -4.69 15.34
CA ASN A 398 19.41 -4.21 14.78
C ASN A 398 19.20 -3.62 13.39
N ILE A 399 19.79 -2.46 13.12
CA ILE A 399 19.93 -1.89 11.78
C ILE A 399 21.41 -1.67 11.51
N SER A 400 21.92 -2.22 10.41
CA SER A 400 23.27 -2.03 9.91
C SER A 400 23.18 -1.46 8.50
N SER A 401 23.25 -0.14 8.35
CA SER A 401 23.22 0.56 7.06
C SER A 401 24.62 1.13 6.77
N THR A 402 25.54 0.23 6.41
CA THR A 402 26.99 0.49 6.42
C THR A 402 27.57 0.85 5.06
N GLY A 403 26.75 0.84 4.00
CA GLY A 403 27.11 1.46 2.73
C GLY A 403 27.39 2.95 2.89
N GLU A 404 28.19 3.52 1.99
CA GLU A 404 28.44 4.96 1.95
C GLU A 404 27.12 5.73 1.84
N ASN A 405 26.98 6.82 2.61
CA ASN A 405 25.73 7.60 2.73
C ASN A 405 24.51 6.76 3.21
N GLY A 406 24.76 5.65 3.91
CA GLY A 406 23.70 4.82 4.47
C GLY A 406 22.94 5.53 5.60
N VAL A 407 21.62 5.37 5.61
CA VAL A 407 20.75 5.87 6.68
C VAL A 407 20.19 4.70 7.49
N GLY A 408 20.23 4.80 8.82
CA GLY A 408 19.57 3.83 9.69
C GLY A 408 18.05 4.00 9.67
N ILE A 409 17.60 5.14 10.19
CA ILE A 409 16.20 5.57 10.20
C ILE A 409 16.10 6.94 9.55
N TYR A 410 15.19 7.07 8.59
CA TYR A 410 14.81 8.32 7.95
C TYR A 410 13.40 8.70 8.42
N ALA A 411 13.23 9.88 9.02
CA ALA A 411 11.95 10.30 9.58
C ALA A 411 11.61 11.73 9.16
N ALA A 412 10.41 11.92 8.62
CA ALA A 412 9.96 13.22 8.13
C ALA A 412 8.54 13.57 8.56
N ASP A 413 8.18 14.84 8.41
CA ASP A 413 6.80 15.35 8.55
C ASP A 413 6.13 14.98 9.88
N ASN A 414 6.63 15.47 11.01
CA ASN A 414 6.09 15.17 12.34
C ASN A 414 6.15 13.68 12.73
N SER A 415 7.10 12.93 12.16
CA SER A 415 7.34 11.54 12.56
C SER A 415 7.93 11.43 13.97
N ILE A 416 7.63 10.32 14.64
CA ILE A 416 8.15 9.97 15.96
C ILE A 416 9.10 8.78 15.83
N VAL A 417 10.37 8.96 16.19
CA VAL A 417 11.40 7.92 16.17
C VAL A 417 11.71 7.46 17.59
N ARG A 418 11.70 6.15 17.82
CA ARG A 418 12.12 5.50 19.07
C ARG A 418 13.17 4.45 18.77
N ASN A 419 14.42 4.70 19.17
CA ASN A 419 15.49 3.72 19.08
C ASN A 419 15.81 3.15 20.47
N THR A 420 15.48 1.88 20.70
CA THR A 420 15.86 1.11 21.89
C THR A 420 16.90 0.02 21.56
N GLY A 421 17.01 -0.35 20.28
CA GLY A 421 17.96 -1.34 19.76
C GLY A 421 19.30 -0.73 19.33
N THR A 422 19.92 -1.34 18.32
CA THR A 422 21.22 -0.90 17.77
C THR A 422 21.08 -0.37 16.35
N ILE A 423 21.73 0.75 16.06
CA ILE A 423 21.92 1.26 14.71
C ILE A 423 23.43 1.41 14.43
N GLN A 424 23.91 0.81 13.35
CA GLN A 424 25.26 0.97 12.84
C GLN A 424 25.25 1.57 11.44
N VAL A 425 26.08 2.59 11.21
CA VAL A 425 26.21 3.26 9.91
C VAL A 425 27.66 3.36 9.44
N GLY A 426 27.87 3.55 8.13
CA GLY A 426 29.19 3.67 7.50
C GLY A 426 29.62 5.12 7.24
N THR A 427 30.66 5.30 6.42
CA THR A 427 31.15 6.61 5.96
C THR A 427 30.03 7.47 5.40
N ASN A 428 30.00 8.75 5.81
CA ASN A 428 28.95 9.73 5.48
C ASN A 428 27.53 9.29 5.85
N GLY A 429 27.38 8.23 6.65
CA GLY A 429 26.09 7.69 7.04
C GLY A 429 25.46 8.47 8.19
N VAL A 430 24.15 8.30 8.34
CA VAL A 430 23.35 8.95 9.39
C VAL A 430 22.50 7.90 10.10
N ALA A 431 22.69 7.70 11.39
CA ALA A 431 21.93 6.67 12.10
C ALA A 431 20.44 7.04 12.21
N ILE A 432 20.12 8.27 12.59
CA ILE A 432 18.76 8.82 12.57
C ILE A 432 18.78 10.17 11.84
N PHE A 433 18.17 10.21 10.66
CA PHE A 433 18.02 11.40 9.83
C PHE A 433 16.60 11.96 9.95
N GLY A 434 16.50 13.19 10.40
CA GLY A 434 15.26 13.92 10.55
C GLY A 434 15.20 15.13 9.61
N GLU A 435 14.12 15.26 8.86
CA GLU A 435 13.81 16.45 8.05
C GLU A 435 12.32 16.81 8.08
N ASN A 436 11.97 18.04 7.72
CA ASN A 436 10.57 18.48 7.79
C ASN A 436 9.68 17.93 6.67
N ASP A 437 10.27 17.61 5.52
CA ASP A 437 9.53 17.23 4.32
C ASP A 437 10.32 16.28 3.43
N LEU A 438 9.92 15.00 3.46
CA LEU A 438 10.44 13.99 2.56
C LEU A 438 9.84 14.15 1.17
N LYS A 439 10.72 14.31 0.18
CA LYS A 439 10.35 14.39 -1.24
C LYS A 439 10.71 13.12 -1.98
N ILE A 440 9.72 12.51 -2.64
CA ILE A 440 9.90 11.33 -3.49
C ILE A 440 9.62 11.73 -4.94
N GLY A 441 10.63 11.60 -5.80
CA GLY A 441 10.53 12.06 -7.20
C GLY A 441 10.20 13.55 -7.33
N GLY A 442 10.64 14.37 -6.38
CA GLY A 442 10.35 15.82 -6.31
C GLY A 442 9.03 16.18 -5.63
N ASN A 443 8.16 15.21 -5.34
CA ASN A 443 6.86 15.46 -4.71
C ASN A 443 6.97 15.33 -3.19
N SER A 444 6.47 16.34 -2.48
CA SER A 444 6.36 16.31 -1.02
C SER A 444 5.43 15.17 -0.58
N THR A 445 5.87 14.41 0.42
CA THR A 445 5.03 13.43 1.12
C THR A 445 4.29 14.04 2.31
N ALA A 446 4.59 15.30 2.64
CA ALA A 446 4.28 15.87 3.92
C ALA A 446 2.83 16.38 3.98
N ILE A 447 2.03 15.85 4.92
CA ILE A 447 0.63 16.18 5.14
C ILE A 447 0.34 16.75 6.54
N SER A 448 1.26 16.64 7.50
CA SER A 448 1.06 17.18 8.85
C SER A 448 1.08 18.72 8.87
N SER A 449 0.53 19.37 9.90
CA SER A 449 0.61 20.83 10.03
C SER A 449 1.95 21.32 10.58
N ASN A 450 2.55 20.56 11.48
CA ASN A 450 3.68 21.03 12.28
C ASN A 450 5.03 20.72 11.63
N LYS A 451 5.12 19.60 10.91
CA LYS A 451 6.35 19.16 10.22
C LYS A 451 7.54 18.93 11.16
N ASP A 452 7.26 18.70 12.44
CA ASP A 452 8.26 18.52 13.50
C ASP A 452 9.11 17.24 13.27
N ILE A 453 10.18 17.07 14.06
CA ILE A 453 10.92 15.79 14.08
C ILE A 453 11.13 15.40 15.54
N ASN A 454 10.55 14.27 15.96
CA ASN A 454 10.63 13.83 17.34
C ASN A 454 11.48 12.57 17.45
N VAL A 455 12.64 12.66 18.10
CA VAL A 455 13.60 11.55 18.23
C VAL A 455 13.82 11.21 19.69
N THR A 456 13.65 9.94 20.04
CA THR A 456 14.04 9.36 21.34
C THR A 456 15.02 8.23 21.12
N ASN A 457 16.25 8.39 21.61
CA ASN A 457 17.29 7.36 21.61
C ASN A 457 17.57 6.88 23.03
N THR A 458 17.23 5.63 23.33
CA THR A 458 17.64 4.93 24.57
C THR A 458 18.57 3.76 24.28
N GLY A 459 18.71 3.38 23.00
CA GLY A 459 19.54 2.28 22.53
C GLY A 459 20.98 2.69 22.22
N THR A 460 21.60 1.96 21.30
CA THR A 460 22.99 2.19 20.87
C THR A 460 23.03 2.67 19.42
N ILE A 461 23.80 3.72 19.18
CA ILE A 461 24.20 4.18 17.86
C ILE A 461 25.73 4.05 17.79
N LYS A 462 26.23 3.42 16.72
CA LYS A 462 27.66 3.28 16.46
C LYS A 462 27.97 3.47 14.99
N ALA A 463 29.23 3.74 14.68
CA ALA A 463 29.70 3.70 13.30
C ALA A 463 30.44 2.38 13.03
N LYS A 464 30.64 2.07 11.76
CA LYS A 464 31.66 1.10 11.34
C LYS A 464 33.03 1.71 11.61
N ASP A 465 33.96 0.92 12.13
CA ASP A 465 35.31 1.41 12.46
C ASP A 465 35.98 2.13 11.28
N ASN A 466 36.73 3.19 11.60
CA ASN A 466 37.44 4.02 10.63
C ASN A 466 36.54 4.78 9.62
N SER A 467 35.21 4.79 9.81
CA SER A 467 34.32 5.66 9.03
C SER A 467 34.59 7.13 9.32
N THR A 468 34.29 7.98 8.34
CA THR A 468 34.41 9.44 8.42
C THR A 468 33.07 10.11 8.12
N GLY A 469 32.83 11.31 8.67
CA GLY A 469 31.66 12.11 8.29
C GLY A 469 30.32 11.53 8.78
N VAL A 470 30.33 10.70 9.81
CA VAL A 470 29.14 10.01 10.32
C VAL A 470 28.33 10.94 11.21
N TYR A 471 27.00 10.86 11.14
CA TYR A 471 26.09 11.49 12.10
C TYR A 471 25.33 10.43 12.90
N GLY A 472 25.22 10.63 14.22
CA GLY A 472 24.36 9.80 15.06
C GLY A 472 22.90 10.21 14.90
N ILE A 473 22.56 11.38 15.43
CA ILE A 473 21.25 11.99 15.22
C ILE A 473 21.46 13.28 14.44
N TYR A 474 20.77 13.42 13.31
CA TYR A 474 20.74 14.65 12.52
C TYR A 474 19.30 15.15 12.46
N ALA A 475 19.03 16.31 13.04
CA ALA A 475 17.73 16.96 12.93
C ALA A 475 17.93 18.45 12.61
N LYS A 476 17.39 18.88 11.47
CA LYS A 476 17.48 20.25 11.00
C LYS A 476 16.11 20.76 10.58
N ASN A 477 15.61 21.78 11.28
CA ASN A 477 14.35 22.41 10.89
C ASN A 477 14.58 23.59 9.94
N ASP A 478 13.95 23.50 8.77
CA ASP A 478 13.83 24.55 7.78
C ASP A 478 12.76 25.56 8.21
N LYS A 479 13.19 26.51 9.03
CA LYS A 479 12.35 27.64 9.46
C LYS A 479 11.98 28.61 8.33
N THR A 480 12.59 28.50 7.15
CA THR A 480 12.26 29.36 6.00
C THR A 480 10.94 28.92 5.39
N ASN A 481 10.80 27.62 5.13
CA ASN A 481 9.58 27.04 4.54
C ASN A 481 8.55 26.62 5.61
N TYR A 482 9.01 26.27 6.82
CA TYR A 482 8.19 25.76 7.90
C TYR A 482 8.44 26.53 9.21
N THR A 483 7.93 27.76 9.29
CA THR A 483 8.20 28.71 10.39
C THR A 483 7.90 28.16 11.79
N LYS A 484 6.92 27.27 11.91
CA LYS A 484 6.52 26.64 13.17
C LYS A 484 7.25 25.34 13.49
N ALA A 485 7.90 24.70 12.51
CA ALA A 485 8.50 23.39 12.70
C ALA A 485 9.60 23.42 13.76
N THR A 486 9.56 22.47 14.69
CA THR A 486 10.58 22.29 15.72
C THR A 486 10.88 20.81 15.89
N SER A 487 12.04 20.48 16.47
CA SER A 487 12.38 19.08 16.76
C SER A 487 12.60 18.91 18.24
N THR A 488 12.09 17.81 18.79
CA THR A 488 12.44 17.37 20.14
C THR A 488 13.35 16.16 20.04
N ILE A 489 14.56 16.29 20.57
CA ILE A 489 15.55 15.21 20.60
C ILE A 489 15.79 14.84 22.07
N THR A 490 15.55 13.58 22.42
CA THR A 490 15.87 13.01 23.72
C THR A 490 16.88 11.88 23.55
N ASN A 491 18.06 12.01 24.15
CA ASN A 491 19.09 10.97 24.13
C ASN A 491 19.41 10.50 25.55
N SER A 492 19.04 9.28 25.90
CA SER A 492 19.49 8.61 27.13
C SER A 492 20.30 7.34 26.86
N GLY A 493 20.53 7.02 25.58
CA GLY A 493 21.29 5.87 25.12
C GLY A 493 22.79 6.16 24.95
N ASN A 494 23.45 5.34 24.15
CA ASN A 494 24.88 5.47 23.83
C ASN A 494 25.08 5.82 22.36
N ILE A 495 25.93 6.82 22.08
CA ILE A 495 26.41 7.15 20.74
C ILE A 495 27.94 7.01 20.76
N ASP A 496 28.49 6.03 20.04
CA ASP A 496 29.92 5.73 20.05
C ASP A 496 30.56 5.85 18.66
N PHE A 497 31.32 6.93 18.50
CA PHE A 497 32.16 7.26 17.36
C PHE A 497 33.61 7.50 17.77
N ALA A 498 34.07 6.92 18.89
CA ALA A 498 35.42 7.15 19.42
C ALA A 498 36.54 6.78 18.42
N ASN A 499 36.30 5.74 17.61
CA ASN A 499 37.25 5.24 16.60
C ASN A 499 37.01 5.83 15.19
N ASN A 500 36.24 6.92 15.10
CA ASN A 500 35.83 7.55 13.84
C ASN A 500 36.33 8.98 13.75
N LYS A 501 36.44 9.49 12.52
CA LYS A 501 36.95 10.84 12.26
C LYS A 501 35.85 11.75 11.73
N SER A 502 35.97 13.06 12.00
CA SER A 502 35.09 14.09 11.42
C SER A 502 33.60 13.76 11.56
N SER A 503 33.23 13.08 12.66
CA SER A 503 31.89 12.57 12.89
C SER A 503 31.18 13.41 13.95
N VAL A 504 29.87 13.52 13.85
CA VAL A 504 29.03 14.30 14.76
C VAL A 504 28.09 13.38 15.52
N GLY A 505 28.16 13.35 16.86
CA GLY A 505 27.26 12.53 17.67
C GLY A 505 25.80 12.94 17.50
N ILE A 506 25.50 14.19 17.84
CA ILE A 506 24.16 14.79 17.68
C ILE A 506 24.31 16.14 16.96
N TYR A 507 23.58 16.32 15.87
CA TYR A 507 23.40 17.59 15.18
C TYR A 507 21.95 18.05 15.33
N ALA A 508 21.75 19.24 15.90
CA ALA A 508 20.44 19.82 16.13
C ALA A 508 20.40 21.28 15.67
N GLU A 509 19.49 21.63 14.76
CA GLU A 509 19.27 23.01 14.32
C GLU A 509 17.81 23.41 14.49
N ASN A 510 17.55 24.58 15.11
CA ASN A 510 16.21 25.08 15.44
C ASN A 510 15.39 24.04 16.24
N SER A 511 15.99 23.46 17.28
CA SER A 511 15.49 22.28 17.98
C SER A 511 15.59 22.41 19.50
N THR A 512 14.93 21.51 20.22
CA THR A 512 15.14 21.28 21.66
C THR A 512 15.84 19.93 21.85
N LEU A 513 16.96 19.94 22.57
CA LEU A 513 17.76 18.74 22.85
C LEU A 513 17.86 18.51 24.37
N THR A 514 17.41 17.35 24.83
CA THR A 514 17.72 16.84 26.17
C THR A 514 18.60 15.60 26.06
N SER A 515 19.79 15.63 26.65
CA SER A 515 20.65 14.45 26.72
C SER A 515 20.97 14.07 28.17
N SER A 516 20.94 12.78 28.40
CA SER A 516 21.32 12.09 29.63
C SER A 516 22.18 10.85 29.33
N GLY A 517 22.49 10.63 28.06
CA GLY A 517 23.19 9.47 27.53
C GLY A 517 24.66 9.77 27.23
N ASN A 518 25.40 8.75 26.86
CA ASN A 518 26.83 8.84 26.55
C ASN A 518 27.03 9.20 25.08
N VAL A 519 28.01 10.07 24.82
CA VAL A 519 28.39 10.48 23.46
C VAL A 519 29.91 10.51 23.36
N SER A 520 30.49 9.65 22.53
CA SER A 520 31.93 9.56 22.33
C SER A 520 32.31 9.87 20.88
N VAL A 521 33.28 10.74 20.66
CA VAL A 521 33.79 11.10 19.33
C VAL A 521 35.31 11.10 19.25
N GLY A 522 35.83 10.61 18.11
CA GLY A 522 37.25 10.63 17.78
C GLY A 522 37.66 11.88 16.99
N LYS A 523 38.88 11.82 16.45
CA LYS A 523 39.62 12.93 15.83
C LYS A 523 38.77 13.78 14.87
N ASP A 524 38.88 15.10 14.99
CA ASP A 524 38.18 16.11 14.19
C ASP A 524 36.63 16.03 14.30
N GLY A 525 36.11 15.23 15.23
CA GLY A 525 34.68 15.06 15.47
C GLY A 525 34.08 16.12 16.39
N VAL A 526 32.75 16.10 16.50
CA VAL A 526 31.98 16.92 17.44
C VAL A 526 30.96 16.05 18.18
N GLY A 527 31.01 15.98 19.50
CA GLY A 527 30.06 15.18 20.27
C GLY A 527 28.63 15.66 20.04
N ILE A 528 28.37 16.93 20.38
CA ILE A 528 27.07 17.57 20.20
C ILE A 528 27.27 18.91 19.49
N ARG A 529 26.65 19.08 18.31
CA ARG A 529 26.59 20.34 17.59
C ARG A 529 25.17 20.88 17.57
N THR A 530 25.00 22.12 18.01
CA THR A 530 23.68 22.76 18.15
C THR A 530 23.70 24.14 17.55
N ILE A 531 22.63 24.48 16.83
CA ILE A 531 22.45 25.79 16.17
C ILE A 531 21.05 26.29 16.48
N LYS A 532 20.89 27.52 17.00
CA LYS A 532 19.58 28.12 17.31
C LYS A 532 18.68 27.19 18.13
N SER A 533 19.26 26.48 19.09
CA SER A 533 18.61 25.38 19.78
C SER A 533 18.65 25.57 21.30
N ASP A 534 17.67 24.99 21.98
CA ASP A 534 17.64 24.92 23.43
C ASP A 534 18.15 23.57 23.90
N VAL A 535 19.25 23.57 24.66
CA VAL A 535 20.02 22.36 24.97
C VAL A 535 20.15 22.17 26.48
N THR A 536 19.73 21.00 26.96
CA THR A 536 19.89 20.57 28.34
C THR A 536 20.63 19.22 28.40
N LEU A 537 21.84 19.22 28.95
CA LEU A 537 22.67 18.04 29.15
C LEU A 537 22.68 17.70 30.65
N THR A 538 21.88 16.72 31.05
CA THR A 538 21.56 16.46 32.47
C THR A 538 22.54 15.51 33.16
N LYS A 539 23.08 14.52 32.44
CA LYS A 539 23.99 13.47 32.91
C LYS A 539 24.61 12.75 31.71
N GLY A 540 25.40 11.71 31.97
CA GLY A 540 26.10 10.93 30.94
C GLY A 540 27.50 11.49 30.65
N ASP A 541 28.30 10.68 29.95
CA ASP A 541 29.68 11.02 29.62
C ASP A 541 29.79 11.48 28.16
N ILE A 542 30.30 12.70 27.98
CA ILE A 542 30.67 13.27 26.68
C ILE A 542 32.19 13.16 26.55
N ASN A 543 32.65 12.24 25.70
CA ASN A 543 34.06 11.95 25.51
C ASN A 543 34.54 12.45 24.14
N ALA A 544 35.59 13.28 24.11
CA ALA A 544 36.17 13.79 22.86
C ALA A 544 37.70 13.62 22.84
N THR A 545 38.21 12.99 21.78
CA THR A 545 39.66 12.77 21.57
C THR A 545 40.13 13.49 20.31
N SER A 546 41.00 14.50 20.44
CA SER A 546 41.38 15.43 19.36
C SER A 546 40.17 16.01 18.62
N ALA A 547 39.16 16.41 19.37
CA ALA A 547 37.81 16.71 18.90
C ALA A 547 37.14 17.79 19.75
N THR A 548 35.90 18.16 19.42
CA THR A 548 35.08 19.05 20.27
C THR A 548 34.00 18.24 20.98
N GLY A 549 33.85 18.40 22.30
CA GLY A 549 32.76 17.79 23.06
C GLY A 549 31.41 18.39 22.68
N VAL A 550 31.23 19.68 22.95
CA VAL A 550 30.01 20.42 22.62
C VAL A 550 30.34 21.68 21.80
N LEU A 551 29.64 21.88 20.69
CA LEU A 551 29.69 23.08 19.86
C LEU A 551 28.28 23.72 19.83
N ALA A 552 28.15 24.91 20.41
CA ALA A 552 26.88 25.64 20.52
C ALA A 552 26.94 26.97 19.76
N GLU A 553 26.11 27.13 18.74
CA GLU A 553 26.04 28.33 17.89
C GLU A 553 24.66 28.96 18.00
N ASP A 554 24.57 30.23 18.39
CA ASP A 554 23.32 30.97 18.57
C ASP A 554 22.29 30.20 19.46
N SER A 555 22.77 29.45 20.46
CA SER A 555 21.99 28.45 21.21
C SER A 555 21.98 28.73 22.71
N THR A 556 21.05 28.13 23.45
CA THR A 556 21.14 28.05 24.91
C THR A 556 21.65 26.66 25.31
N LEU A 557 22.63 26.61 26.21
CA LEU A 557 23.23 25.37 26.69
C LEU A 557 23.26 25.35 28.22
N LYS A 558 22.52 24.43 28.81
CA LYS A 558 22.58 24.09 30.23
C LYS A 558 23.19 22.71 30.40
N THR A 559 24.32 22.59 31.08
CA THR A 559 25.03 21.31 31.21
C THR A 559 25.44 20.97 32.65
N SER A 560 25.05 19.78 33.09
CA SER A 560 25.53 19.05 34.28
C SER A 560 26.12 17.68 33.90
N ALA A 561 26.31 17.42 32.60
CA ALA A 561 26.91 16.18 32.11
C ALA A 561 28.43 16.14 32.40
N ASN A 562 28.99 14.93 32.47
CA ASN A 562 30.44 14.77 32.54
C ASN A 562 31.03 15.02 31.16
N ILE A 563 32.07 15.84 31.06
CA ILE A 563 32.76 16.10 29.79
C ILE A 563 34.24 15.78 29.99
N SER A 564 34.73 14.77 29.25
CA SER A 564 36.13 14.36 29.27
C SER A 564 36.76 14.59 27.90
N VAL A 565 37.80 15.41 27.86
CA VAL A 565 38.50 15.76 26.62
C VAL A 565 40.00 15.44 26.73
N LYS A 566 40.57 14.97 25.62
CA LYS A 566 42.02 14.71 25.52
C LYS A 566 42.62 14.97 24.15
N ASP A 567 43.95 15.05 24.09
CA ASP A 567 44.74 15.19 22.86
C ASP A 567 44.42 16.50 22.10
N ASN A 568 44.57 17.64 22.78
CA ASN A 568 44.23 18.99 22.29
C ASN A 568 42.76 19.18 21.88
N ALA A 569 41.85 18.47 22.55
CA ALA A 569 40.41 18.59 22.35
C ALA A 569 39.79 19.79 23.08
N ILE A 570 38.61 20.22 22.63
CA ILE A 570 37.84 21.33 23.22
C ILE A 570 36.62 20.74 23.93
N ALA A 571 36.44 21.03 25.22
CA ALA A 571 35.26 20.57 25.97
C ALA A 571 33.97 21.22 25.48
N VAL A 572 33.92 22.55 25.51
CA VAL A 572 32.78 23.35 25.04
C VAL A 572 33.30 24.51 24.20
N SER A 573 32.75 24.67 23.00
CA SER A 573 32.95 25.81 22.12
C SER A 573 31.59 26.49 21.89
N ALA A 574 31.52 27.79 22.13
CA ALA A 574 30.28 28.54 22.09
C ALA A 574 30.44 29.84 21.28
N LYS A 575 29.48 30.13 20.40
CA LYS A 575 29.42 31.36 19.60
C LYS A 575 28.02 31.96 19.70
N ASN A 576 27.91 33.19 20.18
CA ASN A 576 26.64 33.89 20.40
C ASN A 576 25.62 33.06 21.22
N SER A 577 26.13 32.27 22.17
CA SER A 577 25.33 31.28 22.90
C SER A 577 25.40 31.56 24.38
N ASP A 578 24.28 31.35 25.08
CA ASP A 578 24.22 31.40 26.54
C ASP A 578 24.57 30.03 27.10
N VAL A 579 25.65 29.95 27.89
CA VAL A 579 26.15 28.68 28.46
C VAL A 579 26.09 28.72 29.98
N GLU A 580 25.25 27.86 30.56
CA GLU A 580 25.17 27.57 31.99
C GLU A 580 25.85 26.23 32.29
N VAL A 581 27.01 26.28 32.94
CA VAL A 581 27.73 25.10 33.44
C VAL A 581 27.34 24.86 34.89
N GLN A 582 26.75 23.70 35.16
CA GLN A 582 26.29 23.28 36.49
C GLN A 582 27.25 22.25 37.10
N LYS A 583 26.86 21.64 38.24
CA LYS A 583 27.65 20.59 38.89
C LYS A 583 27.76 19.37 37.97
N GLY A 584 28.98 19.04 37.56
CA GLY A 584 29.36 17.90 36.72
C GLY A 584 30.88 17.65 36.82
N THR A 585 31.38 16.57 36.22
CA THR A 585 32.83 16.29 36.17
C THR A 585 33.42 16.73 34.83
N TYR A 586 34.38 17.64 34.85
CA TYR A 586 35.02 18.19 33.65
C TYR A 586 36.52 17.82 33.64
N ASN A 587 36.86 16.75 32.92
CA ASN A 587 38.24 16.25 32.85
C ASN A 587 38.91 16.78 31.58
N ILE A 588 39.93 17.63 31.75
CA ILE A 588 40.71 18.20 30.64
C ILE A 588 42.11 17.62 30.76
N ASN A 589 42.39 16.59 29.96
CA ASN A 589 43.69 15.90 29.95
C ASN A 589 44.46 16.32 28.71
N ASN A 590 45.51 17.13 28.86
CA ASN A 590 46.32 17.59 27.73
C ASN A 590 47.15 16.46 27.10
#